data_AF-A0A7S2IQX0-F1
#
_entry.id   AF-A0A7S2IQX0-F1
#
_cell.length_a   1.000
_cell.length_b   1.000
_cell.length_c   1.000
_cell.angle_alpha   90.00
_cell.angle_beta   90.00
_cell.angle_gamma   90.00
#
_symmetry.space_group_name_H-M   'P 1'
#
loop_
_entity.id
_entity.type
_entity.pdbx_description
1 polymer ?
#
loop_
_entity_poly.entity_id
_entity_poly.type
_entity_poly.pdbx_seq_one_letter_code
_entity_poly.pdbx_strand_id
1 'polypeptide(L)'
;GTFMPDLKYRYLAEDVPTGMCFNKGLAEILGIATPMTDKVLEWAQGCIGMSILVDGKMKGPDIGKTRAPQATGISTLEEFCKAASIATGTASVPAPLSPAASQTFKIVFL
;
A
#
# COMPACT_ATOMS: atom_id res chain seq x y z
N GLY A 1 11.30 -26.02 24.05
CA GLY A 1 11.54 -25.83 22.62
C GLY A 1 10.52 -24.84 22.10
N THR A 2 10.97 -23.77 21.46
CA THR A 2 10.08 -22.72 20.94
C THR A 2 10.28 -22.63 19.44
N PHE A 3 9.17 -22.68 18.69
CA PHE A 3 9.14 -22.40 17.25
C PHE A 3 8.80 -20.92 17.06
N MET A 4 9.44 -20.28 16.08
CA MET A 4 9.18 -18.88 15.73
C MET A 4 8.91 -18.78 14.23
N PRO A 5 7.84 -18.08 13.79
CA PRO A 5 7.58 -17.87 12.38
C PRO A 5 8.70 -17.07 11.72
N ASP A 6 9.12 -17.50 10.52
CA ASP A 6 10.04 -16.74 9.70
C ASP A 6 9.29 -15.63 8.95
N LEU A 7 9.31 -14.43 9.53
CA LEU A 7 8.68 -13.24 8.97
C LEU A 7 9.50 -12.57 7.85
N LYS A 8 10.67 -13.11 7.51
CA LYS A 8 11.50 -12.62 6.40
C LYS A 8 11.31 -13.46 5.14
N TYR A 9 10.45 -14.47 5.19
CA TYR A 9 10.16 -15.31 4.04
C TYR A 9 9.33 -14.58 2.97
N ARG A 10 9.14 -15.25 1.84
CA ARG A 10 8.61 -14.66 0.60
C ARG A 10 7.24 -14.00 0.74
N TYR A 11 6.39 -14.46 1.66
CA TYR A 11 5.08 -13.85 1.92
C TYR A 11 5.18 -12.37 2.30
N LEU A 12 6.16 -11.98 3.11
CA LEU A 12 6.34 -10.58 3.48
C LEU A 12 7.36 -9.90 2.58
N ALA A 13 8.47 -10.58 2.28
CA ALA A 13 9.56 -9.99 1.50
C ALA A 13 9.19 -9.71 0.03
N GLU A 14 8.26 -10.47 -0.56
CA GLU A 14 7.81 -10.28 -1.95
C GLU A 14 6.45 -9.58 -2.03
N ASP A 15 5.42 -10.08 -1.35
CA ASP A 15 4.05 -9.56 -1.53
C ASP A 15 3.90 -8.12 -1.03
N VAL A 16 4.64 -7.73 0.02
CA VAL A 16 4.56 -6.38 0.57
C VAL A 16 5.12 -5.36 -0.42
N PRO A 17 6.38 -5.46 -0.90
CA PRO A 17 6.93 -4.46 -1.83
C PRO A 17 6.32 -4.52 -3.22
N THR A 18 5.86 -5.68 -3.69
CA THR A 18 5.43 -5.86 -5.09
C THR A 18 3.92 -5.76 -5.31
N GLY A 19 3.10 -6.31 -4.40
CA GLY A 19 1.64 -6.33 -4.53
C GLY A 19 0.96 -5.27 -3.68
N MET A 20 1.22 -5.30 -2.37
CA MET A 20 0.55 -4.41 -1.41
C MET A 20 0.89 -2.95 -1.66
N CYS A 21 2.17 -2.64 -1.89
CA CYS A 21 2.63 -1.27 -2.18
C CYS A 21 2.07 -0.72 -3.50
N PHE A 22 1.90 -1.55 -4.53
CA PHE A 22 1.26 -1.14 -5.79
C PHE A 22 -0.20 -0.75 -5.55
N ASN A 23 -0.97 -1.62 -4.91
CA ASN A 23 -2.39 -1.37 -4.62
C ASN A 23 -2.59 -0.14 -3.73
N LYS A 24 -1.77 0.02 -2.68
CA LYS A 24 -1.82 1.19 -1.80
C LYS A 24 -1.45 2.47 -2.55
N GLY A 25 -0.39 2.43 -3.35
CA GLY A 25 0.05 3.58 -4.14
C GLY A 25 -0.98 4.04 -5.16
N LEU A 26 -1.67 3.10 -5.82
CA LEU A 26 -2.79 3.43 -6.72
C LEU A 26 -4.00 3.99 -5.95
N ALA A 27 -4.34 3.42 -4.79
CA ALA A 27 -5.41 3.96 -3.94
C ALA A 27 -5.11 5.40 -3.50
N GLU A 28 -3.85 5.72 -3.18
CA GLU A 28 -3.41 7.08 -2.85
C GLU A 28 -3.58 8.05 -4.03
N ILE A 29 -3.19 7.64 -5.25
CA ILE A 29 -3.40 8.44 -6.48
C ILE A 29 -4.89 8.73 -6.72
N LEU A 30 -5.76 7.75 -6.43
CA LEU A 30 -7.21 7.86 -6.59
C LEU A 30 -7.90 8.60 -5.44
N GLY A 31 -7.18 8.96 -4.38
CA GLY A 31 -7.77 9.56 -3.18
C GLY A 31 -8.66 8.61 -2.37
N ILE A 32 -8.47 7.30 -2.51
CA ILE A 32 -9.25 6.26 -1.81
C ILE A 32 -8.53 5.89 -0.51
N ALA A 33 -9.23 6.08 0.62
CA ALA A 33 -8.72 5.67 1.92
C ALA A 33 -8.72 4.13 2.05
N THR A 34 -7.58 3.57 2.45
CA THR A 34 -7.39 2.12 2.63
C THR A 34 -6.85 1.82 4.04
N PRO A 35 -7.63 2.14 5.10
CA PRO A 35 -7.13 2.12 6.49
C PRO A 35 -6.66 0.74 6.96
N MET A 36 -7.27 -0.33 6.44
CA MET A 36 -6.83 -1.70 6.74
C MET A 36 -5.50 -2.04 6.06
N THR A 37 -5.30 -1.58 4.83
CA THR A 37 -4.02 -1.73 4.13
C THR A 37 -2.93 -0.94 4.83
N ASP A 38 -3.23 0.28 5.30
CA ASP A 38 -2.29 1.11 6.05
C ASP A 38 -1.80 0.40 7.32
N LYS A 39 -2.73 -0.11 8.13
CA LYS A 39 -2.41 -0.84 9.36
C LYS A 39 -1.55 -2.10 9.09
N VAL A 40 -1.87 -2.87 8.05
CA VAL A 40 -1.10 -4.07 7.71
C VAL A 40 0.27 -3.71 7.16
N LEU A 41 0.36 -2.67 6.33
CA LEU A 41 1.61 -2.22 5.73
C LEU A 41 2.58 -1.64 6.78
N GLU A 42 2.08 -0.86 7.75
CA GLU A 42 2.87 -0.34 8.88
C GLU A 42 3.49 -1.46 9.72
N TRP A 43 2.74 -2.54 9.97
CA TRP A 43 3.26 -3.72 10.65
C TRP A 43 4.26 -4.49 9.79
N ALA A 44 3.88 -4.76 8.53
CA ALA A 44 4.65 -5.61 7.62
C ALA A 44 6.00 -4.98 7.26
N GLN A 45 6.06 -3.67 7.04
CA GLN A 45 7.32 -2.96 6.76
C GLN A 45 8.29 -3.08 7.95
N GLY A 46 7.78 -3.11 9.19
CA GLY A 46 8.57 -3.38 10.40
C GLY A 46 9.12 -4.80 10.44
N CYS A 47 8.34 -5.81 10.03
CA CYS A 47 8.79 -7.20 9.96
C CYS A 47 9.94 -7.42 8.96
N ILE A 48 9.90 -6.73 7.82
CA ILE A 48 10.92 -6.85 6.77
C ILE A 48 12.04 -5.81 6.87
N GLY A 49 11.99 -4.91 7.85
CA GLY A 49 13.01 -3.88 8.08
C GLY A 49 13.08 -2.81 6.98
N MET A 50 11.93 -2.44 6.42
CA MET A 50 11.82 -1.38 5.41
C MET A 50 10.98 -0.21 5.95
N SER A 51 11.19 0.97 5.39
CA SER A 51 10.36 2.15 5.64
C SER A 51 9.72 2.61 4.33
N ILE A 52 8.44 2.27 4.15
CA ILE A 52 7.70 2.47 2.90
C ILE A 52 6.53 3.45 3.11
N LEU A 53 5.66 3.18 4.08
CA LEU A 53 4.57 4.06 4.47
C LEU A 53 5.03 4.96 5.63
N VAL A 54 4.83 6.27 5.49
CA VAL A 54 5.14 7.28 6.51
C VAL A 54 3.99 8.28 6.56
N ASP A 55 3.41 8.51 7.73
CA ASP A 55 2.24 9.38 7.93
C ASP A 55 1.05 9.03 7.01
N GLY A 56 0.81 7.73 6.78
CA GLY A 56 -0.25 7.24 5.88
C GLY A 56 0.00 7.51 4.39
N LYS A 57 1.20 7.95 4.00
CA LYS A 57 1.58 8.22 2.61
C LYS A 57 2.73 7.33 2.15
N MET A 58 2.70 6.97 0.87
CA MET A 58 3.75 6.23 0.18
C MET A 58 4.94 7.16 -0.12
N LYS A 59 5.70 7.53 0.93
CA LYS A 59 6.84 8.47 0.86
C LYS A 59 8.07 8.02 1.67
N GLY A 60 8.12 6.77 2.09
CA GLY A 60 9.24 6.23 2.86
C GLY A 60 10.53 6.14 2.04
N PRO A 61 11.71 6.13 2.69
CA PRO A 61 13.02 6.10 2.02
C PRO A 61 13.25 4.82 1.20
N ASP A 62 12.60 3.71 1.54
CA ASP A 62 12.71 2.45 0.81
C ASP A 62 11.69 2.32 -0.34
N ILE A 63 10.92 3.37 -0.65
CA ILE A 63 9.88 3.27 -1.67
C ILE A 63 10.42 2.88 -3.05
N GLY A 64 11.65 3.29 -3.38
CA GLY A 64 12.33 2.91 -4.62
C GLY A 64 12.61 1.41 -4.76
N LYS A 65 12.47 0.64 -3.68
CA LYS A 65 12.59 -0.84 -3.68
C LYS A 65 11.24 -1.53 -3.89
N THR A 66 10.16 -0.77 -4.06
CA THR A 66 8.79 -1.27 -4.21
C THR A 66 8.32 -1.10 -5.65
N ARG A 67 7.17 -1.71 -5.98
CA ARG A 67 6.46 -1.47 -7.24
C ARG A 67 5.34 -0.43 -7.09
N ALA A 68 5.35 0.39 -6.05
CA ALA A 68 4.41 1.50 -5.94
C ALA A 68 4.58 2.46 -7.14
N PRO A 69 3.50 3.01 -7.71
CA PRO A 69 3.60 4.06 -8.74
C PRO A 69 4.52 5.23 -8.32
N GLN A 70 4.50 5.58 -7.04
CA GLN A 70 5.33 6.63 -6.43
C GLN A 70 6.83 6.30 -6.54
N ALA A 71 7.21 5.01 -6.60
CA ALA A 71 8.60 4.59 -6.76
C ALA A 71 9.18 4.99 -8.13
N THR A 72 8.33 5.11 -9.16
CA THR A 72 8.71 5.56 -10.51
C THR A 72 8.37 7.03 -10.76
N GLY A 73 8.02 7.79 -9.71
CA GLY A 73 7.66 9.20 -9.81
C GLY A 73 6.24 9.47 -10.29
N ILE A 74 5.38 8.45 -10.37
CA ILE A 74 3.96 8.63 -10.75
C ILE A 74 3.18 8.97 -9.49
N SER A 75 2.56 10.15 -9.47
CA SER A 75 1.80 10.67 -8.32
C SER A 75 0.39 11.12 -8.67
N THR A 76 0.04 11.17 -9.96
CA THR A 76 -1.26 11.61 -10.46
C THR A 76 -1.94 10.55 -11.30
N LEU A 77 -3.28 10.64 -11.39
CA LEU A 77 -4.08 9.73 -12.21
C LEU A 77 -3.73 9.86 -13.70
N GLU A 78 -3.45 11.07 -14.17
CA GLU A 78 -3.08 11.33 -15.56
C GLU A 78 -1.75 10.68 -15.93
N GLU A 79 -0.73 10.82 -15.08
CA GLU A 79 0.56 10.15 -15.24
C GLU A 79 0.40 8.63 -15.25
N PHE A 80 -0.41 8.11 -14.33
CA PHE A 80 -0.68 6.67 -14.26
C PHE A 80 -1.37 6.15 -15.52
N CYS A 81 -2.45 6.81 -15.98
CA CYS A 81 -3.16 6.42 -17.19
C CYS A 81 -2.27 6.51 -18.44
N LYS A 82 -1.42 7.54 -18.53
CA LYS A 82 -0.43 7.67 -19.60
C LYS A 82 0.59 6.53 -19.58
N ALA A 83 1.12 6.19 -18.41
CA ALA A 83 2.07 5.09 -18.26
C ALA A 83 1.42 3.72 -18.58
N ALA A 84 0.15 3.55 -18.22
CA ALA A 84 -0.60 2.32 -18.44
C ALA A 84 -1.25 2.21 -19.84
N SER A 85 -1.10 3.22 -20.71
CA SER A 85 -1.80 3.30 -22.00
C SER A 85 -3.33 3.16 -21.89
N ILE A 86 -3.90 3.69 -20.81
CA ILE A 86 -5.36 3.71 -20.59
C ILE A 86 -5.92 5.02 -21.16
N ALA A 87 -6.96 4.93 -22.00
CA ALA A 87 -7.65 6.11 -22.48
C ALA A 87 -8.30 6.85 -21.29
N THR A 88 -7.91 8.10 -21.06
CA THR A 88 -8.55 9.01 -20.09
C THR A 88 -9.93 9.42 -20.59
N GLY A 89 -10.88 8.48 -20.58
CA GLY A 89 -12.29 8.82 -20.59
C GLY A 89 -12.68 9.44 -19.25
N THR A 90 -13.58 10.41 -19.27
CA THR A 90 -14.14 11.10 -18.10
C THR A 90 -14.92 10.12 -17.21
N ALA A 91 -14.21 9.27 -16.47
CA ALA A 91 -14.79 8.52 -15.37
C ALA A 91 -14.72 9.43 -14.14
N SER A 92 -15.86 10.04 -13.78
CA SER A 92 -15.98 10.71 -12.50
C SER A 92 -15.68 9.69 -11.40
N VAL A 93 -14.57 9.87 -10.67
CA VAL A 93 -14.30 9.09 -9.46
C VAL A 93 -15.51 9.29 -8.55
N PRO A 94 -16.27 8.24 -8.19
CA PRO A 94 -17.37 8.39 -7.25
C PRO A 94 -16.83 9.00 -5.96
N ALA A 95 -17.57 9.96 -5.40
CA ALA A 95 -17.17 10.69 -4.20
C ALA A 95 -16.66 9.73 -3.12
N PRO A 96 -15.60 10.09 -2.38
CA PRO A 96 -14.98 9.20 -1.40
C PRO A 96 -16.05 8.67 -0.45
N LEU A 97 -16.19 7.34 -0.39
CA LEU A 97 -17.07 6.68 0.57
C LEU A 97 -16.65 7.17 1.96
N SER A 98 -17.60 7.74 2.69
CA SER A 98 -17.41 8.22 4.07
C SER A 98 -16.60 7.21 4.87
N PRO A 99 -15.56 7.63 5.64
CA PRO A 99 -14.72 6.70 6.37
C PRO A 99 -15.61 5.86 7.28
N ALA A 100 -15.72 4.57 6.96
CA ALA A 100 -16.45 3.61 7.79
C ALA A 100 -15.81 3.62 9.19
N ALA A 101 -16.67 3.66 10.22
CA ALA A 101 -16.26 3.75 11.61
C ALA A 101 -15.12 2.77 11.93
N SER A 102 -14.11 3.27 12.67
CA SER A 102 -12.93 2.51 13.09
C SER A 102 -13.33 1.22 13.81
N GLN A 103 -13.38 0.10 13.08
CA GLN A 103 -13.66 -1.20 13.64
C GLN A 103 -12.38 -1.74 14.28
N THR A 104 -12.41 -1.93 15.59
CA THR A 104 -11.29 -2.54 16.33
C THR A 104 -11.29 -4.04 16.07
N PHE A 105 -10.49 -4.49 15.10
CA PHE A 105 -10.23 -5.90 14.88
C PHE A 105 -9.16 -6.38 15.87
N LYS A 106 -9.54 -7.27 16.80
CA LYS A 106 -8.60 -8.02 17.64
C LYS A 106 -8.00 -9.14 16.80
N ILE A 107 -6.71 -9.05 16.49
CA ILE A 107 -5.96 -10.17 15.93
C ILE A 107 -5.64 -11.10 17.11
N VAL A 108 -6.34 -12.23 17.20
CA VAL A 108 -6.04 -13.29 18.17
C VAL A 108 -5.15 -14.30 17.46
N PHE A 109 -3.87 -14.36 17.85
CA PHE A 109 -3.02 -15.50 17.53
C PHE A 109 -3.39 -16.62 18.51
N LEU A 110 -3.95 -17.71 17.97
CA LEU A 110 -4.18 -18.97 18.70
C LEU A 110 -2.86 -19.73 18.89
#